data_AF-A0A930DQR1-F1
#
_entry.id   AF-A0A930DQR1-F1
#
_cell.length_a   1.000
_cell.length_b   1.000
_cell.length_c   1.000
_cell.angle_alpha   90.00
_cell.angle_beta   90.00
_cell.angle_gamma   90.00
#
_symmetry.space_group_name_H-M   'P 1'
#
loop_
_entity.id
_entity.type
_entity.pdbx_description
1 polymer ?
#
loop_
_entity_poly.entity_id
_entity_poly.type
_entity_poly.pdbx_seq_one_letter_code
_entity_poly.pdbx_strand_id
1 'polypeptide(L)'
;MKIKIGLVPRLIIAIILGILVGQYFPLWFCRGVVTLSGIFSSFLKCVIPLMILAYVTMGIADLSQGAGKLLLITVCLAYGSTLVAGTASYVVSSNLFPSFMSPDALDQIAKTADNSVSGYFSIALPPLLDTLSAVVLAFIMGLCLSSMKGKEIGNDLYNTMKDFSGIIDKVLHTAIIPLLPLYIMGTFVDMTYSGKTFAILSILWKVFLTVICMHLIYITIQFFIAGTVAKKNPFTLIKNQIPGYTTALGTQSSAATIPVNLECAKKDGVSEQIRNFVVPLCANIHMCGSMITITA
;
A
#
# COMPACT_ATOMS: atom_id res chain seq x y z
N MET A 1 -12.30 8.06 -30.92
CA MET A 1 -12.60 8.24 -29.48
C MET A 1 -11.68 7.30 -28.69
N LYS A 2 -10.57 7.77 -28.11
CA LYS A 2 -9.68 6.90 -27.30
C LYS A 2 -10.39 6.60 -25.98
N ILE A 3 -10.91 5.39 -25.82
CA ILE A 3 -11.48 4.92 -24.56
C ILE A 3 -10.36 4.97 -23.52
N LYS A 4 -10.35 5.99 -22.65
CA LYS A 4 -9.42 6.06 -21.52
C LYS A 4 -9.93 5.06 -20.47
N ILE A 5 -9.49 3.81 -20.60
CA ILE A 5 -9.71 2.77 -19.59
C ILE A 5 -9.18 3.32 -18.26
N GLY A 6 -10.02 3.35 -17.22
CA GLY A 6 -9.64 3.80 -15.87
C GLY A 6 -8.57 2.91 -15.23
N LEU A 7 -8.00 3.33 -14.10
CA LEU A 7 -6.95 2.56 -13.42
C LEU A 7 -7.46 1.16 -13.02
N VAL A 8 -8.62 1.07 -12.35
CA VAL A 8 -9.15 -0.21 -11.84
C VAL A 8 -9.28 -1.28 -12.93
N PRO A 9 -9.93 -1.04 -14.08
CA PRO A 9 -9.98 -2.05 -15.14
C PRO A 9 -8.59 -2.43 -15.66
N ARG A 10 -7.62 -1.50 -15.75
CA ARG A 10 -6.24 -1.84 -16.15
C ARG A 10 -5.58 -2.78 -15.15
N LEU A 11 -5.81 -2.56 -13.85
CA LEU A 11 -5.26 -3.42 -12.80
C LEU A 11 -5.88 -4.82 -12.85
N ILE A 12 -7.20 -4.91 -13.03
CA ILE A 12 -7.90 -6.21 -13.17
C ILE A 12 -7.40 -6.96 -14.41
N ILE A 13 -7.28 -6.26 -15.55
CA ILE A 13 -6.73 -6.85 -16.78
C ILE A 13 -5.29 -7.35 -16.54
N ALA A 14 -4.45 -6.57 -15.87
CA ALA A 14 -3.08 -6.96 -15.56
C ALA A 14 -3.00 -8.23 -14.67
N ILE A 15 -3.90 -8.34 -13.68
CA ILE A 15 -3.99 -9.54 -12.82
C ILE A 15 -4.38 -10.76 -13.67
N ILE A 16 -5.45 -10.66 -14.47
CA ILE A 16 -5.92 -11.76 -15.32
C ILE A 16 -4.83 -12.17 -16.32
N LEU A 17 -4.21 -11.20 -17.00
CA LEU A 17 -3.12 -11.47 -17.93
C LEU A 17 -1.91 -12.09 -17.23
N GLY A 18 -1.57 -11.64 -16.03
CA GLY A 18 -0.47 -12.22 -15.25
C GLY A 18 -0.71 -13.69 -14.91
N ILE A 19 -1.93 -14.05 -14.53
CA ILE A 19 -2.32 -15.45 -14.27
C ILE A 19 -2.26 -16.27 -15.56
N LEU A 20 -2.85 -15.80 -16.65
CA LEU A 20 -2.85 -16.52 -17.93
C LEU A 20 -1.43 -16.73 -18.48
N VAL A 21 -0.59 -15.69 -18.41
CA VAL A 21 0.81 -15.79 -18.82
C VAL A 21 1.55 -16.79 -17.92
N GLY A 22 1.42 -16.67 -16.60
CA GLY A 22 2.10 -17.59 -15.68
C GLY A 22 1.64 -19.05 -15.82
N GLN A 23 0.41 -19.31 -16.27
CA GLN A 23 -0.12 -20.66 -16.44
C GLN A 23 0.22 -21.30 -17.79
N TYR A 24 0.18 -20.52 -18.89
CA TYR A 24 0.21 -21.09 -20.25
C TYR A 24 1.47 -20.74 -21.05
N PHE A 25 2.24 -19.72 -20.66
CA PHE A 25 3.42 -19.28 -21.42
C PHE A 25 4.70 -19.98 -20.94
N PRO A 26 5.69 -20.15 -21.84
CA PRO A 26 6.97 -20.77 -21.50
C PRO A 26 7.82 -19.88 -20.58
N LEU A 27 8.73 -20.51 -19.82
CA LEU A 27 9.59 -19.85 -18.83
C LEU A 27 10.29 -18.59 -19.35
N TRP A 28 10.81 -18.62 -20.58
CA TRP A 28 11.54 -17.49 -21.16
C TRP A 28 10.68 -16.22 -21.25
N PHE A 29 9.40 -16.37 -21.59
CA PHE A 29 8.47 -15.24 -21.67
C PHE A 29 8.12 -14.74 -20.28
N CYS A 30 7.83 -15.65 -19.35
CA CYS A 30 7.54 -15.33 -17.96
C CYS A 30 8.70 -14.57 -17.31
N ARG A 31 9.95 -15.01 -17.52
CA ARG A 31 11.16 -14.32 -17.06
C ARG A 31 11.28 -12.92 -17.64
N GLY A 32 10.92 -12.71 -18.90
CA GLY A 32 10.92 -11.39 -19.53
C GLY A 32 9.96 -10.42 -18.82
N VAL A 33 8.73 -10.86 -18.57
CA VAL A 33 7.72 -10.06 -17.85
C VAL A 33 8.16 -9.77 -16.42
N VAL A 34 8.66 -10.78 -15.70
CA VAL A 34 9.16 -10.62 -14.32
C VAL A 34 10.37 -9.67 -14.27
N THR A 35 11.25 -9.70 -15.28
CA THR A 35 12.40 -8.78 -15.36
C THR A 35 11.95 -7.34 -15.50
N LEU A 36 11.03 -7.05 -16.42
CA LEU A 36 10.49 -5.69 -16.60
C LEU A 36 9.76 -5.20 -15.35
N SER A 37 8.97 -6.07 -14.72
CA SER A 37 8.32 -5.80 -13.43
C SER A 37 9.34 -5.52 -12.32
N GLY A 38 10.43 -6.29 -12.26
CA GLY A 38 11.53 -6.10 -11.31
C GLY A 38 12.24 -4.76 -11.46
N ILE A 39 12.55 -4.34 -12.70
CA ILE A 39 13.14 -3.02 -12.98
C ILE A 39 12.22 -1.91 -12.49
N PHE A 40 10.93 -2.00 -12.80
CA PHE A 40 9.96 -1.02 -12.32
C PHE A 40 9.81 -1.05 -10.79
N SER A 41 9.85 -2.25 -10.17
CA SER A 41 9.83 -2.39 -8.71
C SER A 41 11.00 -1.65 -8.06
N SER A 42 12.21 -1.80 -8.60
CA SER A 42 13.40 -1.06 -8.15
C SER A 42 13.23 0.45 -8.29
N PHE A 43 12.71 0.91 -9.44
CA PHE A 43 12.38 2.32 -9.64
C PHE A 43 11.35 2.84 -8.61
N LEU A 44 10.26 2.10 -8.41
CA LEU A 44 9.21 2.45 -7.46
C LEU A 44 9.75 2.52 -6.03
N LYS A 45 10.56 1.54 -5.61
CA LYS A 45 11.22 1.52 -4.29
C LYS A 45 12.15 2.70 -4.07
N CYS A 46 12.82 3.18 -5.11
CA CYS A 46 13.66 4.37 -5.04
C CYS A 46 12.82 5.66 -4.89
N VAL A 47 11.68 5.75 -5.56
CA VAL A 47 10.83 6.95 -5.56
C VAL A 47 9.96 7.07 -4.31
N ILE A 48 9.50 5.96 -3.71
CA ILE A 48 8.59 6.01 -2.53
C ILE A 48 9.15 6.86 -1.37
N PRO A 49 10.41 6.69 -0.91
CA PRO A 49 10.97 7.52 0.15
C PRO A 49 10.98 9.01 -0.21
N LEU A 50 11.20 9.35 -1.48
CA LEU A 50 11.13 10.73 -1.97
C LEU A 50 9.70 11.26 -1.98
N MET A 51 8.72 10.41 -2.30
CA MET A 51 7.29 10.76 -2.19
C MET A 51 6.90 11.05 -0.75
N ILE A 52 7.33 10.20 0.19
CA ILE A 52 7.12 10.43 1.62
C ILE A 52 7.73 11.76 2.01
N LEU A 53 9.01 11.99 1.66
CA LEU A 53 9.72 13.22 1.99
C LEU A 53 8.98 14.46 1.47
N ALA A 54 8.58 14.47 0.21
CA ALA A 54 7.90 15.60 -0.40
C ALA A 54 6.50 15.84 0.18
N TYR A 55 5.64 14.82 0.19
CA TYR A 55 4.25 14.96 0.57
C TYR A 55 4.06 15.16 2.08
N VAL A 56 4.80 14.44 2.91
CA VAL A 56 4.70 14.57 4.37
C VAL A 56 5.25 15.92 4.82
N THR A 57 6.41 16.36 4.29
CA THR A 57 6.96 17.68 4.62
C THR A 57 6.00 18.79 4.24
N MET A 58 5.47 18.79 3.00
CA MET A 58 4.54 19.82 2.56
C MET A 58 3.20 19.76 3.29
N GLY A 59 2.68 18.55 3.55
CA GLY A 59 1.43 18.38 4.31
C GLY A 59 1.51 18.96 5.72
N ILE A 60 2.66 18.85 6.39
CA ILE A 60 2.91 19.44 7.71
C ILE A 60 3.21 20.94 7.61
N ALA A 61 4.06 21.35 6.67
CA ALA A 61 4.45 22.75 6.50
C ALA A 61 3.26 23.66 6.16
N ASP A 62 2.26 23.13 5.43
CA ASP A 62 1.02 23.83 5.10
C ASP A 62 -0.02 23.81 6.24
N LEU A 63 0.21 23.01 7.30
CA LEU A 63 -0.61 23.09 8.51
C LEU A 63 -0.18 24.33 9.31
N SER A 64 -1.01 25.37 9.29
CA SER A 64 -0.75 26.66 9.95
C SER A 64 -0.63 26.54 11.47
N GLN A 65 -1.38 25.61 12.11
CA GLN A 65 -1.22 25.16 13.49
C GLN A 65 -1.78 23.74 13.70
N GLY A 66 -1.24 23.02 14.68
CA GLY A 66 -1.81 21.74 15.14
C GLY A 66 -1.26 20.48 14.49
N ALA A 67 -0.17 20.55 13.72
CA ALA A 67 0.43 19.36 13.08
C ALA A 67 0.86 18.30 14.10
N GLY A 68 1.44 18.70 15.23
CA GLY A 68 1.77 17.77 16.33
C GLY A 68 0.53 17.09 16.93
N LYS A 69 -0.58 17.82 17.06
CA LYS A 69 -1.86 17.24 17.52
C LYS A 69 -2.43 16.25 16.51
N LEU A 70 -2.37 16.58 15.21
CA LEU A 70 -2.79 15.67 14.14
C LEU A 70 -1.94 14.40 14.12
N LEU A 71 -0.61 14.51 14.31
CA LEU A 71 0.26 13.35 14.45
C LEU A 71 -0.18 12.49 15.62
N LEU A 72 -0.32 13.07 16.82
CA LEU A 72 -0.68 12.32 18.02
C LEU A 72 -2.00 11.58 17.84
N ILE A 73 -3.02 12.24 17.31
CA ILE A 73 -4.32 11.62 17.01
C ILE A 73 -4.14 10.46 16.01
N THR A 74 -3.37 10.66 14.95
CA THR A 74 -3.13 9.63 13.91
C THR A 74 -2.43 8.42 14.48
N VAL A 75 -1.40 8.63 15.32
CA VAL A 75 -0.67 7.55 16.00
C VAL A 75 -1.59 6.78 16.94
N CYS A 76 -2.34 7.48 17.81
CA CYS A 76 -3.27 6.84 18.73
C CYS A 76 -4.33 6.01 17.99
N LEU A 77 -4.89 6.55 16.90
CA LEU A 77 -5.87 5.83 16.07
C LEU A 77 -5.23 4.63 15.37
N ALA A 78 -4.03 4.76 14.80
CA ALA A 78 -3.35 3.68 14.08
C ALA A 78 -3.00 2.51 14.99
N TYR A 79 -2.36 2.78 16.14
CA TYR A 79 -1.98 1.74 17.09
C TYR A 79 -3.20 1.15 17.82
N GLY A 80 -4.15 1.99 18.23
CA GLY A 80 -5.40 1.53 18.84
C GLY A 80 -6.19 0.62 17.88
N SER A 81 -6.34 1.03 16.62
CA SER A 81 -6.95 0.20 15.57
C SER A 81 -6.19 -1.12 15.38
N THR A 82 -4.86 -1.08 15.32
CA THR A 82 -4.03 -2.28 15.13
C THR A 82 -4.20 -3.28 16.28
N LEU A 83 -4.22 -2.81 17.53
CA LEU A 83 -4.46 -3.66 18.71
C LEU A 83 -5.85 -4.30 18.67
N VAL A 84 -6.89 -3.51 18.40
CA VAL A 84 -8.28 -4.02 18.30
C VAL A 84 -8.38 -5.09 17.20
N ALA A 85 -7.77 -4.85 16.05
CA ALA A 85 -7.78 -5.78 14.93
C ALA A 85 -7.07 -7.10 15.29
N GLY A 86 -5.90 -7.01 15.93
CA GLY A 86 -5.13 -8.18 16.37
C GLY A 86 -5.84 -9.01 17.43
N THR A 87 -6.41 -8.35 18.45
CA THR A 87 -7.19 -9.02 19.50
C THR A 87 -8.44 -9.68 18.93
N ALA A 88 -9.19 -9.00 18.06
CA ALA A 88 -10.37 -9.58 17.42
C ALA A 88 -10.01 -10.80 16.55
N SER A 89 -8.93 -10.71 15.78
CA SER A 89 -8.42 -11.82 14.97
C SER A 89 -8.03 -13.01 15.84
N TYR A 90 -7.23 -12.78 16.90
CA TYR A 90 -6.82 -13.83 17.84
C TYR A 90 -8.03 -14.56 18.45
N VAL A 91 -9.04 -13.81 18.89
CA VAL A 91 -10.25 -14.40 19.48
C VAL A 91 -10.98 -15.26 18.46
N VAL A 92 -11.16 -14.79 17.23
CA VAL A 92 -11.86 -15.59 16.22
C VAL A 92 -11.03 -16.82 15.84
N SER A 93 -9.74 -16.68 15.57
CA SER A 93 -8.90 -17.80 15.12
C SER A 93 -8.68 -18.85 16.20
N SER A 94 -8.46 -18.46 17.46
CA SER A 94 -8.33 -19.41 18.58
C SER A 94 -9.59 -20.26 18.83
N ASN A 95 -10.77 -19.74 18.49
CA ASN A 95 -12.03 -20.47 18.64
C ASN A 95 -12.42 -21.24 17.36
N LEU A 96 -12.08 -20.71 16.18
CA LEU A 96 -12.58 -21.21 14.90
C LEU A 96 -11.59 -22.16 14.21
N PHE A 97 -10.27 -21.90 14.25
CA PHE A 97 -9.29 -22.70 13.50
C PHE A 97 -9.12 -24.13 14.02
N PRO A 98 -9.14 -24.39 15.34
CA PRO A 98 -9.09 -25.77 15.85
C PRO A 98 -10.24 -26.66 15.36
N SER A 99 -11.35 -26.08 14.89
CA SER A 99 -12.49 -26.85 14.37
C SER A 99 -12.26 -27.47 12.99
N PHE A 100 -11.22 -27.02 12.25
CA PHE A 100 -10.96 -27.51 10.89
C PHE A 100 -9.49 -27.61 10.49
N MET A 101 -8.53 -27.26 11.36
CA MET A 101 -7.11 -27.46 11.13
C MET A 101 -6.60 -28.69 11.89
N SER A 102 -5.99 -29.63 11.17
CA SER A 102 -5.19 -30.70 11.77
C SER A 102 -3.73 -30.24 11.95
N PRO A 103 -2.98 -30.77 12.93
CA PRO A 103 -1.56 -30.45 13.15
C PRO A 103 -0.68 -30.66 11.90
N ASP A 104 -1.01 -31.65 11.06
CA ASP A 104 -0.26 -32.00 9.85
C ASP A 104 -0.31 -30.94 8.73
N ALA A 105 -1.29 -30.03 8.76
CA ALA A 105 -1.42 -28.96 7.77
C ALA A 105 -0.33 -27.88 7.91
N LEU A 106 0.25 -27.72 9.09
CA LEU A 106 1.28 -26.73 9.38
C LEU A 106 2.66 -27.12 8.80
N ASP A 107 2.99 -28.41 8.82
CA ASP A 107 4.28 -28.94 8.35
C ASP A 107 4.44 -28.94 6.82
N GLN A 108 3.34 -28.94 6.05
CA GLN A 108 3.41 -28.83 4.59
C GLN A 108 3.72 -27.40 4.11
N ILE A 109 3.40 -26.38 4.90
CA ILE A 109 3.62 -24.96 4.55
C ILE A 109 5.12 -24.64 4.53
N ALA A 110 5.86 -25.13 5.51
CA ALA A 110 7.30 -24.88 5.65
C ALA A 110 8.14 -25.45 4.50
N LYS A 111 7.64 -26.48 3.80
CA LYS A 111 8.34 -27.15 2.68
C LYS A 111 8.15 -26.48 1.32
N THR A 112 7.31 -25.45 1.22
CA THR A 112 6.93 -24.82 -0.06
C THR A 112 7.69 -23.50 -0.33
N ALA A 113 8.61 -23.12 0.58
CA ALA A 113 9.34 -21.87 0.51
C ALA A 113 10.69 -22.03 -0.22
N ASP A 114 10.73 -22.11 -1.55
CA ASP A 114 11.92 -21.59 -2.28
C ASP A 114 11.90 -21.43 -3.82
N ASN A 115 10.78 -21.65 -4.53
CA ASN A 115 10.85 -21.61 -6.01
C ASN A 115 10.27 -20.31 -6.60
N SER A 116 10.99 -19.18 -6.60
CA SER A 116 10.59 -17.98 -7.37
C SER A 116 11.08 -18.03 -8.82
N VAL A 117 10.35 -17.39 -9.73
CA VAL A 117 10.80 -17.16 -11.09
C VAL A 117 11.87 -16.07 -11.04
N SER A 118 13.13 -16.48 -11.18
CA SER A 118 14.23 -15.53 -11.32
C SER A 118 14.11 -14.78 -12.65
N GLY A 119 14.14 -13.44 -12.59
CA GLY A 119 14.31 -12.60 -13.77
C GLY A 119 15.65 -12.84 -14.48
N TYR A 120 15.78 -12.36 -15.71
CA TYR A 120 17.01 -12.50 -16.49
C TYR A 120 18.18 -11.72 -15.89
N PHE A 121 17.90 -10.53 -15.38
CA PHE A 121 18.84 -9.68 -14.67
C PHE A 121 18.04 -8.78 -13.72
N SER A 122 18.73 -8.18 -12.75
CA SER A 122 18.14 -7.20 -11.84
C SER A 122 18.96 -5.92 -11.88
N ILE A 123 18.28 -4.78 -11.91
CA ILE A 123 18.90 -3.48 -11.71
C ILE A 123 18.71 -3.13 -10.24
N ALA A 124 19.81 -3.16 -9.50
CA ALA A 124 19.82 -2.70 -8.12
C ALA A 124 19.81 -1.17 -8.12
N LEU A 125 18.66 -0.59 -7.81
CA LEU A 125 18.52 0.84 -7.54
C LEU A 125 18.23 1.00 -6.05
N PRO A 126 19.25 1.10 -5.19
CA PRO A 126 19.03 1.22 -3.76
C PRO A 126 18.25 2.51 -3.46
N PRO A 127 17.29 2.48 -2.53
CA PRO A 127 16.58 3.67 -2.12
C PRO A 127 17.54 4.63 -1.40
N LEU A 128 17.32 5.95 -1.58
CA LEU A 128 18.14 6.98 -0.94
C LEU A 128 17.95 7.02 0.59
N LEU A 129 16.75 6.68 1.04
CA LEU A 129 16.35 6.57 2.44
C LEU A 129 15.44 5.35 2.57
N ASP A 130 15.46 4.66 3.70
CA ASP A 130 14.35 3.77 4.02
C ASP A 130 13.08 4.58 4.30
N THR A 131 11.91 3.93 4.24
CA THR A 131 10.62 4.60 4.36
C THR A 131 10.40 5.25 5.73
N LEU A 132 10.92 4.65 6.80
CA LEU A 132 10.78 5.20 8.14
C LEU A 132 11.69 6.42 8.32
N SER A 133 12.95 6.35 7.89
CA SER A 133 13.85 7.50 7.90
C SER A 133 13.31 8.65 7.06
N ALA A 134 12.69 8.36 5.91
CA ALA A 134 12.01 9.38 5.11
C ALA A 134 10.85 10.03 5.86
N VAL A 135 10.02 9.27 6.58
CA VAL A 135 8.93 9.82 7.42
C VAL A 135 9.48 10.72 8.52
N VAL A 136 10.51 10.25 9.26
CA VAL A 136 11.10 11.00 10.37
C VAL A 136 11.72 12.30 9.88
N LEU A 137 12.53 12.25 8.81
CA LEU A 137 13.12 13.44 8.21
C LEU A 137 12.04 14.40 7.71
N ALA A 138 11.00 13.88 7.04
CA ALA A 138 9.92 14.70 6.53
C ALA A 138 9.16 15.42 7.64
N PHE A 139 9.01 14.75 8.79
CA PHE A 139 8.37 15.29 9.97
C PHE A 139 9.19 16.43 10.60
N ILE A 140 10.51 16.22 10.79
CA ILE A 140 11.42 17.25 11.29
C ILE A 140 11.37 18.47 10.38
N MET A 141 11.58 18.29 9.07
CA MET A 141 11.54 19.40 8.11
C MET A 141 10.18 20.08 8.07
N GLY A 142 9.09 19.30 8.06
CA GLY A 142 7.73 19.83 8.01
C GLY A 142 7.39 20.69 9.22
N LEU A 143 7.73 20.23 10.42
CA LEU A 143 7.49 20.98 11.66
C LEU A 143 8.32 22.27 11.71
N CYS A 144 9.62 22.18 11.41
CA CYS A 144 10.50 23.34 11.37
C CYS A 144 10.04 24.36 10.33
N LEU A 145 9.64 23.92 9.13
CA LEU A 145 9.08 24.82 8.12
C LEU A 145 7.76 25.45 8.57
N SER A 146 6.86 24.69 9.21
CA SER A 146 5.61 25.23 9.76
C SER A 146 5.85 26.29 10.85
N SER A 147 6.83 26.09 11.74
CA SER A 147 7.08 27.00 12.87
C SER A 147 7.96 28.20 12.53
N MET A 148 8.99 28.02 11.70
CA MET A 148 10.07 28.97 11.47
C MET A 148 9.89 29.83 10.20
N LYS A 149 9.19 29.32 9.17
CA LYS A 149 9.00 30.03 7.88
C LYS A 149 8.35 31.39 8.07
N GLY A 150 8.94 32.42 7.47
CA GLY A 150 8.45 33.80 7.54
C GLY A 150 8.65 34.46 8.90
N LYS A 151 9.39 33.81 9.80
CA LYS A 151 9.77 34.35 11.12
C LYS A 151 11.29 34.29 11.31
N GLU A 152 11.84 33.09 11.43
CA GLU A 152 13.27 32.85 11.68
C GLU A 152 14.01 32.49 10.39
N ILE A 153 13.32 31.88 9.42
CA ILE A 153 13.87 31.55 8.10
C ILE A 153 13.00 32.13 6.99
N GLY A 154 13.61 32.37 5.83
CA GLY A 154 12.92 32.80 4.62
C GLY A 154 11.97 31.74 4.04
N ASN A 155 11.36 32.05 2.89
CA ASN A 155 10.41 31.16 2.22
C ASN A 155 11.06 30.21 1.20
N ASP A 156 12.37 30.34 0.94
CA ASP A 156 13.03 29.65 -0.17
C ASP A 156 13.02 28.14 -0.03
N LEU A 157 13.30 27.61 1.16
CA LEU A 157 13.27 26.17 1.42
C LEU A 157 11.85 25.61 1.30
N TYR A 158 10.84 26.35 1.75
CA TYR A 158 9.44 25.97 1.57
C TYR A 158 9.06 25.93 0.09
N ASN A 159 9.42 26.95 -0.69
CA ASN A 159 9.13 27.00 -2.12
C ASN A 159 9.85 25.88 -2.88
N THR A 160 11.10 25.58 -2.49
CA THR A 160 11.88 24.47 -3.05
C THR A 160 11.20 23.12 -2.76
N MET A 161 10.76 22.89 -1.53
CA MET A 161 10.03 21.66 -1.16
C MET A 161 8.67 21.57 -1.86
N LYS A 162 8.01 22.70 -2.09
CA LYS A 162 6.75 22.77 -2.85
C LYS A 162 6.96 22.38 -4.31
N ASP A 163 7.99 22.93 -4.96
CA ASP A 163 8.33 22.57 -6.34
C ASP A 163 8.79 21.11 -6.44
N PHE A 164 9.57 20.63 -5.47
CA PHE A 164 9.95 19.23 -5.37
C PHE A 164 8.73 18.31 -5.25
N SER A 165 7.74 18.66 -4.42
CA SER A 165 6.45 17.96 -4.35
C SER A 165 5.72 17.95 -5.69
N GLY A 166 5.74 19.05 -6.44
CA GLY A 166 5.22 19.12 -7.80
C GLY A 166 5.96 18.21 -8.80
N ILE A 167 7.29 18.09 -8.69
CA ILE A 167 8.09 17.15 -9.50
C ILE A 167 7.67 15.72 -9.19
N ILE A 168 7.57 15.37 -7.91
CA ILE A 168 7.14 14.05 -7.47
C ILE A 168 5.72 13.74 -7.95
N ASP A 169 4.79 14.70 -7.88
CA ASP A 169 3.43 14.55 -8.41
C ASP A 169 3.42 14.27 -9.92
N LYS A 170 4.32 14.92 -10.66
CA LYS A 170 4.48 14.65 -12.10
C LYS A 170 5.05 13.26 -12.37
N VAL A 171 6.04 12.80 -11.60
CA VAL A 171 6.58 11.43 -11.67
C VAL A 171 5.49 10.41 -11.36
N LEU A 172 4.67 10.69 -10.35
CA LEU A 172 3.54 9.86 -9.96
C LEU A 172 2.56 9.61 -11.11
N HIS A 173 2.06 10.69 -11.70
CA HIS A 173 1.02 10.63 -12.74
C HIS A 173 1.54 10.21 -14.11
N THR A 174 2.81 10.49 -14.42
CA THR A 174 3.38 10.25 -15.75
C THR A 174 4.11 8.92 -15.84
N ALA A 175 4.75 8.48 -14.77
CA ALA A 175 5.55 7.24 -14.75
C ALA A 175 4.92 6.15 -13.89
N ILE A 176 4.66 6.42 -12.60
CA ILE A 176 4.27 5.36 -11.65
C ILE A 176 2.89 4.78 -11.97
N ILE A 177 1.84 5.61 -12.04
CA ILE A 177 0.46 5.13 -12.25
C ILE A 177 0.31 4.37 -13.59
N PRO A 178 0.87 4.85 -14.72
CA PRO A 178 0.77 4.12 -15.99
C PRO A 178 1.51 2.79 -16.04
N LEU A 179 2.62 2.65 -15.30
CA LEU A 179 3.45 1.44 -15.27
C LEU A 179 3.02 0.43 -14.18
N LEU A 180 2.20 0.85 -13.22
CA LEU A 180 1.66 -0.01 -12.17
C LEU A 180 0.99 -1.31 -12.67
N PRO A 181 0.22 -1.32 -13.79
CA PRO A 181 -0.32 -2.56 -14.35
C PRO A 181 0.76 -3.56 -14.78
N LEU A 182 1.88 -3.09 -15.35
CA LEU A 182 3.00 -3.96 -15.75
C LEU A 182 3.63 -4.65 -14.53
N TYR A 183 3.81 -3.90 -13.45
CA TYR A 183 4.31 -4.42 -12.19
C TYR A 183 3.45 -5.56 -11.66
N ILE A 184 2.14 -5.28 -11.53
CA ILE A 184 1.14 -6.22 -11.02
C ILE A 184 1.06 -7.47 -11.89
N MET A 185 1.10 -7.31 -13.22
CA MET A 185 1.16 -8.44 -14.13
C MET A 185 2.37 -9.34 -13.84
N GLY A 186 3.57 -8.77 -13.71
CA GLY A 186 4.77 -9.55 -13.39
C GLY A 186 4.73 -10.23 -12.02
N THR A 187 4.14 -9.59 -11.01
CA THR A 187 3.91 -10.22 -9.70
C THR A 187 3.02 -11.45 -9.83
N PHE A 188 1.93 -11.37 -10.60
CA PHE A 188 1.03 -12.51 -10.80
C PHE A 188 1.62 -13.59 -11.73
N VAL A 189 2.49 -13.23 -12.68
CA VAL A 189 3.27 -14.21 -13.46
C VAL A 189 4.19 -15.03 -12.56
N ASP A 190 5.01 -14.38 -11.73
CA ASP A 190 5.91 -15.07 -10.79
C ASP A 190 5.11 -15.96 -9.82
N MET A 191 4.04 -15.41 -9.25
CA MET A 191 3.18 -16.13 -8.31
C MET A 191 2.49 -17.35 -8.93
N THR A 192 2.00 -17.23 -10.16
CA THR A 192 1.29 -18.34 -10.84
C THR A 192 2.26 -19.41 -11.31
N TYR A 193 3.37 -19.01 -11.96
CA TYR A 193 4.35 -19.93 -12.53
C TYR A 193 5.11 -20.70 -11.44
N SER A 194 5.35 -20.06 -10.29
CA SER A 194 5.97 -20.74 -9.14
C SER A 194 5.10 -21.82 -8.50
N GLY A 195 3.81 -21.92 -8.85
CA GLY A 195 2.88 -22.93 -8.32
C GLY A 195 2.58 -22.81 -6.81
N LYS A 196 3.22 -21.87 -6.10
CA LYS A 196 3.13 -21.64 -4.65
C LYS A 196 1.69 -21.42 -4.19
N THR A 197 0.95 -20.62 -4.96
CA THR A 197 -0.35 -20.12 -4.51
C THR A 197 -1.43 -21.19 -4.54
N PHE A 198 -1.46 -22.08 -5.53
CA PHE A 198 -2.51 -23.09 -5.61
C PHE A 198 -2.34 -24.21 -4.56
N ALA A 199 -1.09 -24.63 -4.27
CA ALA A 199 -0.83 -25.65 -3.26
C ALA A 199 -1.15 -25.15 -1.85
N ILE A 200 -0.68 -23.95 -1.48
CA ILE A 200 -0.94 -23.34 -0.17
C ILE A 200 -2.43 -23.01 -0.01
N LEU A 201 -3.06 -22.43 -1.03
CA LEU A 201 -4.48 -22.10 -1.00
C LEU A 201 -5.34 -23.35 -0.86
N SER A 202 -4.99 -24.47 -1.51
CA SER A 202 -5.74 -25.73 -1.37
C SER A 202 -5.72 -26.30 0.05
N ILE A 203 -4.62 -26.11 0.79
CA ILE A 203 -4.46 -26.61 2.17
C ILE A 203 -5.14 -25.67 3.18
N LEU A 204 -5.05 -24.35 2.95
CA LEU A 204 -5.47 -23.32 3.91
C LEU A 204 -6.71 -22.52 3.48
N TRP A 205 -7.47 -22.94 2.47
CA TRP A 205 -8.54 -22.11 1.91
C TRP A 205 -9.56 -21.65 2.97
N LYS A 206 -9.86 -22.48 3.98
CA LYS A 206 -10.74 -22.11 5.11
C LYS A 206 -10.16 -21.01 5.98
N VAL A 207 -8.86 -21.07 6.26
CA VAL A 207 -8.11 -20.02 6.98
C VAL A 207 -8.13 -18.73 6.15
N PHE A 208 -7.78 -18.80 4.87
CA PHE A 208 -7.81 -17.65 3.97
C PHE A 208 -9.20 -17.00 3.88
N LEU A 209 -10.25 -17.81 3.72
CA LEU A 209 -11.62 -17.30 3.68
C LEU A 209 -11.98 -16.56 4.97
N THR A 210 -11.60 -17.12 6.13
CA THR A 210 -11.84 -16.49 7.43
C THR A 210 -11.08 -15.16 7.53
N VAL A 211 -9.79 -15.14 7.20
CA VAL A 211 -8.95 -13.93 7.25
C VAL A 211 -9.47 -12.85 6.29
N ILE A 212 -9.90 -13.23 5.07
CA ILE A 212 -10.52 -12.30 4.11
C ILE A 212 -11.81 -11.72 4.69
N CYS A 213 -12.68 -12.55 5.27
CA CYS A 213 -13.89 -12.09 5.93
C CYS A 213 -13.59 -11.11 7.07
N MET A 214 -12.60 -11.40 7.92
CA MET A 214 -12.15 -10.49 8.97
C MET A 214 -11.70 -9.14 8.40
N HIS A 215 -10.89 -9.15 7.34
CA HIS A 215 -10.44 -7.91 6.69
C HIS A 215 -11.62 -7.11 6.15
N LEU A 216 -12.56 -7.75 5.44
CA LEU A 216 -13.73 -7.07 4.87
C LEU A 216 -14.64 -6.49 5.94
N ILE A 217 -14.89 -7.24 7.02
CA ILE A 217 -15.68 -6.77 8.17
C ILE A 217 -14.98 -5.57 8.82
N TYR A 218 -13.68 -5.69 9.10
CA TYR A 218 -12.92 -4.65 9.77
C TYR A 218 -12.84 -3.35 8.95
N ILE A 219 -12.57 -3.48 7.64
CA ILE A 219 -12.59 -2.35 6.69
C ILE A 219 -13.97 -1.68 6.68
N THR A 220 -15.04 -2.49 6.63
CA THR A 220 -16.40 -1.96 6.65
C THR A 220 -16.64 -1.15 7.92
N ILE A 221 -16.29 -1.68 9.10
CA ILE A 221 -16.40 -0.97 10.37
C ILE A 221 -15.62 0.35 10.33
N GLN A 222 -14.37 0.35 9.86
CA GLN A 222 -13.55 1.56 9.76
C GLN A 222 -14.19 2.64 8.89
N PHE A 223 -14.64 2.28 7.69
CA PHE A 223 -15.28 3.24 6.77
C PHE A 223 -16.65 3.71 7.26
N PHE A 224 -17.40 2.88 7.99
CA PHE A 224 -18.64 3.29 8.65
C PHE A 224 -18.41 4.30 9.76
N ILE A 225 -17.41 4.06 10.62
CA ILE A 225 -17.01 5.03 11.66
C ILE A 225 -16.55 6.33 11.00
N ALA A 226 -15.64 6.26 10.02
CA ALA A 226 -15.14 7.43 9.31
C ALA A 226 -16.26 8.20 8.58
N GLY A 227 -17.16 7.51 7.90
CA GLY A 227 -18.30 8.10 7.20
C GLY A 227 -19.27 8.78 8.16
N THR A 228 -19.57 8.16 9.31
CA THR A 228 -20.45 8.73 10.33
C THR A 228 -19.86 10.00 10.92
N VAL A 229 -18.58 9.97 11.31
CA VAL A 229 -17.88 11.13 11.87
C VAL A 229 -17.74 12.26 10.83
N ALA A 230 -17.44 11.93 9.58
CA ALA A 230 -17.30 12.90 8.49
C ALA A 230 -18.63 13.34 7.88
N LYS A 231 -19.77 12.79 8.33
CA LYS A 231 -21.11 12.97 7.74
C LYS A 231 -21.14 12.67 6.23
N LYS A 232 -20.42 11.64 5.81
CA LYS A 232 -20.33 11.14 4.42
C LYS A 232 -20.89 9.73 4.33
N ASN A 233 -21.42 9.37 3.17
CA ASN A 233 -21.93 8.02 2.94
C ASN A 233 -20.76 7.00 2.94
N PRO A 234 -20.72 6.03 3.88
CA PRO A 234 -19.60 5.09 4.00
C PRO A 234 -19.45 4.18 2.78
N PHE A 235 -20.53 3.84 2.08
CA PHE A 235 -20.48 3.06 0.85
C PHE A 235 -19.79 3.82 -0.29
N THR A 236 -19.93 5.15 -0.31
CA THR A 236 -19.22 5.98 -1.30
C THR A 236 -17.72 5.99 -1.01
N LEU A 237 -17.33 6.10 0.26
CA LEU A 237 -15.92 6.05 0.67
C LEU A 237 -15.28 4.70 0.32
N ILE A 238 -15.95 3.59 0.64
CA ILE A 238 -15.48 2.24 0.28
C ILE A 238 -15.33 2.10 -1.25
N LYS A 239 -16.30 2.60 -2.02
CA LYS A 239 -16.26 2.56 -3.49
C LYS A 239 -15.07 3.34 -4.06
N ASN A 240 -14.76 4.50 -3.48
CA ASN A 240 -13.62 5.30 -3.90
C ASN A 240 -12.28 4.64 -3.61
N GLN A 241 -12.23 3.76 -2.61
CA GLN A 241 -11.03 3.02 -2.19
C GLN A 241 -10.75 1.76 -3.02
N ILE A 242 -11.67 1.31 -3.89
CA ILE A 242 -11.48 0.14 -4.78
C ILE A 242 -10.13 0.16 -5.52
N PRO A 243 -9.69 1.27 -6.17
CA PRO A 243 -8.39 1.32 -6.83
C PRO A 243 -7.22 1.08 -5.88
N GLY A 244 -7.29 1.62 -4.65
CA GLY A 244 -6.29 1.40 -3.62
C GLY A 244 -6.20 -0.07 -3.23
N TYR A 245 -7.34 -0.73 -3.00
CA TYR A 245 -7.36 -2.17 -2.69
C TYR A 245 -6.89 -3.06 -3.83
N THR A 246 -7.33 -2.80 -5.06
CA THR A 246 -6.85 -3.57 -6.24
C THR A 246 -5.36 -3.40 -6.43
N THR A 247 -4.83 -2.19 -6.18
CA THR A 247 -3.39 -1.94 -6.18
C THR A 247 -2.70 -2.74 -5.09
N ALA A 248 -3.20 -2.69 -3.85
CA ALA A 248 -2.59 -3.39 -2.71
C ALA A 248 -2.53 -4.90 -2.91
N LEU A 249 -3.62 -5.51 -3.43
CA LEU A 249 -3.64 -6.92 -3.82
C LEU A 249 -2.64 -7.22 -4.93
N GLY A 250 -2.53 -6.30 -5.89
CA GLY A 250 -1.61 -6.38 -7.01
C GLY A 250 -0.13 -6.34 -6.62
N THR A 251 0.22 -5.40 -5.74
CA THR A 251 1.59 -5.05 -5.40
C THR A 251 2.13 -5.75 -4.17
N GLN A 252 1.23 -6.22 -3.29
CA GLN A 252 1.55 -6.79 -1.97
C GLN A 252 2.44 -5.86 -1.12
N SER A 253 2.33 -4.55 -1.32
CA SER A 253 3.17 -3.55 -0.65
C SER A 253 2.39 -2.29 -0.32
N SER A 254 2.30 -1.96 0.97
CA SER A 254 1.66 -0.72 1.47
C SER A 254 2.33 0.53 0.88
N ALA A 255 3.66 0.53 0.85
CA ALA A 255 4.47 1.61 0.32
C ALA A 255 4.18 1.88 -1.17
N ALA A 256 4.02 0.81 -1.97
CA ALA A 256 3.66 0.90 -3.39
C ALA A 256 2.23 1.43 -3.64
N THR A 257 1.36 1.42 -2.62
CA THR A 257 -0.04 1.88 -2.74
C THR A 257 -0.24 3.35 -2.40
N ILE A 258 0.75 3.99 -1.76
CA ILE A 258 0.72 5.43 -1.41
C ILE A 258 0.22 6.30 -2.58
N PRO A 259 0.79 6.18 -3.80
CA PRO A 259 0.26 6.79 -5.02
C PRO A 259 -1.26 6.81 -5.18
N VAL A 260 -1.85 5.61 -5.11
CA VAL A 260 -3.24 5.39 -5.46
C VAL A 260 -4.12 5.79 -4.29
N ASN A 261 -3.67 5.58 -3.05
CA ASN A 261 -4.40 5.97 -1.85
C ASN A 261 -4.49 7.49 -1.67
N LEU A 262 -3.49 8.27 -2.10
CA LEU A 262 -3.59 9.73 -2.12
C LEU A 262 -4.72 10.21 -3.03
N GLU A 263 -4.86 9.60 -4.22
CA GLU A 263 -5.96 9.89 -5.15
C GLU A 263 -7.32 9.38 -4.64
N CYS A 264 -7.36 8.26 -3.91
CA CYS A 264 -8.60 7.80 -3.27
C CYS A 264 -9.04 8.78 -2.16
N ALA A 265 -8.12 9.19 -1.28
CA ALA A 265 -8.40 10.17 -0.22
C ALA A 265 -8.83 11.54 -0.79
N LYS A 266 -8.26 11.95 -1.92
CA LYS A 266 -8.70 13.15 -2.66
C LYS A 266 -10.16 13.05 -3.12
N LYS A 267 -10.57 11.90 -3.68
CA LYS A 267 -11.97 11.66 -4.10
C LYS A 267 -12.93 11.61 -2.92
N ASP A 268 -12.45 11.17 -1.76
CA ASP A 268 -13.20 11.22 -0.52
C ASP A 268 -13.31 12.63 0.07
N GLY A 269 -12.71 13.64 -0.57
CA GLY A 269 -12.75 15.02 -0.13
C GLY A 269 -11.95 15.28 1.14
N VAL A 270 -10.89 14.48 1.38
CA VAL A 270 -9.88 14.76 2.41
C VAL A 270 -9.00 15.89 1.92
N SER A 271 -8.76 16.88 2.79
CA SER A 271 -7.90 18.02 2.44
C SER A 271 -6.50 17.54 2.06
N GLU A 272 -5.87 18.30 1.15
CA GLU A 272 -4.55 17.94 0.63
C GLU A 272 -3.51 17.81 1.74
N GLN A 273 -3.52 18.73 2.71
CA GLN A 273 -2.61 18.71 3.83
C GLN A 273 -2.77 17.45 4.68
N ILE A 274 -4.01 17.05 4.97
CA ILE A 274 -4.29 15.85 5.78
C ILE A 274 -3.92 14.59 5.01
N ARG A 275 -4.33 14.43 3.75
CA ARG A 275 -4.04 13.19 3.02
C ARG A 275 -2.55 13.01 2.71
N ASN A 276 -1.85 14.09 2.37
CA ASN A 276 -0.41 14.07 2.05
C ASN A 276 0.43 13.74 3.30
N PHE A 277 -0.08 14.04 4.49
CA PHE A 277 0.53 13.65 5.75
C PHE A 277 0.13 12.24 6.22
N VAL A 278 -1.17 11.96 6.33
CA VAL A 278 -1.70 10.74 6.98
C VAL A 278 -1.49 9.50 6.12
N VAL A 279 -1.69 9.56 4.80
CA VAL A 279 -1.59 8.37 3.93
C VAL A 279 -0.17 7.78 3.94
N PRO A 280 0.91 8.56 3.71
CA PRO A 280 2.27 8.00 3.73
C PRO A 280 2.72 7.57 5.14
N LEU A 281 2.28 8.27 6.19
CA LEU A 281 2.56 7.89 7.58
C LEU A 281 1.91 6.54 7.91
N CYS A 282 0.60 6.41 7.68
CA CYS A 282 -0.15 5.17 7.96
C CYS A 282 0.32 3.99 7.12
N ALA A 283 0.89 4.21 5.93
CA ALA A 283 1.49 3.14 5.13
C ALA A 283 2.65 2.41 5.85
N ASN A 284 3.25 3.01 6.89
CA ASN A 284 4.28 2.39 7.72
C ASN A 284 3.79 2.02 9.13
N ILE A 285 2.91 2.82 9.76
CA ILE A 285 2.55 2.63 11.17
C ILE A 285 1.19 1.95 11.40
N HIS A 286 0.28 1.96 10.42
CA HIS A 286 -1.06 1.40 10.59
C HIS A 286 -1.10 -0.03 10.02
N MET A 287 -0.70 -0.98 10.86
CA MET A 287 -0.45 -2.37 10.46
C MET A 287 -1.62 -3.31 10.80
N CYS A 288 -2.86 -2.83 10.78
CA CYS A 288 -4.02 -3.63 11.22
C CYS A 288 -4.25 -4.89 10.37
N GLY A 289 -4.05 -4.84 9.05
CA GLY A 289 -4.20 -6.01 8.18
C GLY A 289 -3.11 -7.07 8.40
N SER A 290 -1.85 -6.63 8.53
CA SER A 290 -0.75 -7.52 8.93
C SER A 290 -1.00 -8.12 10.30
N MET A 291 -1.51 -7.34 11.25
CA MET A 291 -1.83 -7.83 12.58
C MET A 291 -2.93 -8.89 12.55
N ILE A 292 -4.02 -8.68 11.80
CA ILE A 292 -5.06 -9.70 11.59
C ILE A 292 -4.44 -10.99 11.03
N THR A 293 -3.55 -10.87 10.04
CA THR A 293 -2.94 -12.03 9.38
C THR A 293 -1.96 -12.78 10.28
N ILE A 294 -1.21 -12.09 11.16
CA ILE A 294 -0.21 -12.69 12.04
C ILE A 294 -0.85 -13.34 13.27
N THR A 295 -1.91 -12.73 13.82
CA THR A 295 -2.58 -13.28 15.01
C THR A 295 -3.68 -14.28 14.69
N ALA A 296 -4.03 -14.46 13.42
CA ALA A 296 -4.91 -15.52 12.96
C ALA A 296 -4.15 -16.83 12.84
#